data_AF-A0A355F401-F1
#
_entry.id   AF-A0A355F401-F1
#
_cell.length_a   1.000
_cell.length_b   1.000
_cell.length_c   1.000
_cell.angle_alpha   90.00
_cell.angle_beta   90.00
_cell.angle_gamma   90.00
#
_symmetry.space_group_name_H-M   'P 1'
#
loop_
_entity.id
_entity.type
_entity.pdbx_description
1 polymer ?
#
loop_
_entity_poly.entity_id
_entity_poly.type
_entity_poly.pdbx_seq_one_letter_code
_entity_poly.pdbx_strand_id
1 'polypeptide(L)'
;MSWDQETFLARLKQAVDSYDGEAAAALCQELVDGLAAGAELQPGLGREALALLRRKRYFELMERVAGALHAAEADDAQVRRQYAQALIDQGKMLAASCVLELLVERTAGTDPDEVAEARGLLGRIDKQHYANAARIDPRSAPRHAGRFLRRALTAYGEVYRSAPERYLWQGINVAALAHRAAADGVDVPDRPDGRGIARDVLAVLRARHAALAEGKTLEAWDLATAMEACLALGDIDQAWTWLGHYVRDEDADAFELASTERQLCEIWGLTVAEPPGALLLPVLQSAALLRRFGRVELAATQVRQTIGETFRAEKTFGTERYVPLAWYRTGLERCGGVAQIKDGFGRGLGTGFLLRGDDLAPSLGEGAFLLTNHHVVPKAVAWDDAVISFEALAGQTFRVVKELWTSPFVDLDATLLQLDRPVPGADVYPIARDLPAP
;
A
#
# COMPACT_ATOMS: atom_id res chain seq x y z
N MET A 1 -11.74 -38.87 -9.21
CA MET A 1 -11.44 -38.63 -7.78
C MET A 1 -12.13 -37.33 -7.41
N SER A 2 -12.87 -37.28 -6.31
CA SER A 2 -13.49 -36.03 -5.83
C SER A 2 -12.39 -35.11 -5.35
N TRP A 3 -12.05 -34.09 -6.13
CA TRP A 3 -11.10 -33.05 -5.73
C TRP A 3 -11.68 -32.27 -4.54
N ASP A 4 -10.94 -32.19 -3.44
CA ASP A 4 -11.38 -31.55 -2.20
C ASP A 4 -11.17 -30.03 -2.27
N GLN A 5 -12.22 -29.37 -2.74
CA GLN A 5 -12.26 -27.94 -3.06
C GLN A 5 -12.18 -27.02 -1.83
N GLU A 6 -12.71 -27.45 -0.68
CA GLU A 6 -12.66 -26.68 0.56
C GLU A 6 -11.24 -26.67 1.13
N THR A 7 -10.61 -27.85 1.17
CA THR A 7 -9.21 -27.98 1.57
C THR A 7 -8.28 -27.23 0.62
N PHE A 8 -8.59 -27.18 -0.68
CA PHE A 8 -7.84 -26.38 -1.65
C PHE A 8 -7.81 -24.88 -1.30
N LEU A 9 -8.96 -24.26 -1.04
CA LEU A 9 -9.03 -22.82 -0.72
C LEU A 9 -8.27 -22.49 0.57
N ALA A 10 -8.38 -23.34 1.59
CA ALA A 10 -7.65 -23.18 2.84
C ALA A 10 -6.12 -23.25 2.62
N ARG A 11 -5.65 -24.23 1.84
CA ARG A 11 -4.23 -24.38 1.46
C ARG A 11 -3.74 -23.19 0.65
N LEU A 12 -4.54 -22.70 -0.31
CA LEU A 12 -4.19 -21.54 -1.12
C LEU A 12 -4.08 -20.29 -0.27
N LYS A 13 -5.07 -20.05 0.62
CA LYS A 13 -5.03 -18.94 1.56
C LYS A 13 -3.79 -19.00 2.44
N GLN A 14 -3.46 -20.16 3.00
CA GLN A 14 -2.27 -20.33 3.82
C GLN A 14 -1.00 -19.99 3.05
N ALA A 15 -0.81 -20.55 1.86
CA ALA A 15 0.37 -20.31 1.03
C ALA A 15 0.52 -18.82 0.66
N VAL A 16 -0.59 -18.19 0.27
CA VAL A 16 -0.65 -16.78 -0.07
C VAL A 16 -0.34 -15.89 1.14
N ASP A 17 -0.87 -16.21 2.32
CA ASP A 17 -0.66 -15.44 3.54
C ASP A 17 0.74 -15.61 4.14
N SER A 18 1.38 -16.76 3.89
CA SER A 18 2.78 -17.02 4.25
C SER A 18 3.78 -16.56 3.19
N TYR A 19 3.33 -15.91 2.11
CA TYR A 19 4.15 -15.50 0.96
C TYR A 19 4.93 -16.66 0.30
N ASP A 20 4.39 -17.87 0.38
CA ASP A 20 4.96 -19.06 -0.24
C ASP A 20 4.53 -19.12 -1.72
N GLY A 21 5.31 -18.45 -2.56
CA GLY A 21 5.02 -18.35 -4.00
C GLY A 21 5.08 -19.68 -4.73
N GLU A 22 5.95 -20.61 -4.31
CA GLU A 22 6.05 -21.94 -4.92
C GLU A 22 4.83 -22.78 -4.58
N ALA A 23 4.40 -22.80 -3.30
CA ALA A 23 3.20 -23.50 -2.90
C ALA A 23 1.95 -22.90 -3.56
N ALA A 24 1.83 -21.58 -3.62
CA ALA A 24 0.72 -20.91 -4.30
C ALA A 24 0.69 -21.26 -5.80
N ALA A 25 1.84 -21.28 -6.47
CA ALA A 25 1.94 -21.67 -7.88
C ALA A 25 1.55 -23.13 -8.11
N ALA A 26 2.00 -24.05 -7.25
CA ALA A 26 1.64 -25.47 -7.32
C ALA A 26 0.14 -25.70 -7.11
N LEU A 27 -0.48 -24.99 -6.17
CA LEU A 27 -1.93 -25.04 -5.96
C LEU A 27 -2.69 -24.47 -7.15
N CYS A 28 -2.27 -23.34 -7.71
CA CYS A 28 -2.87 -22.81 -8.94
C CYS A 28 -2.74 -23.80 -10.10
N GLN A 29 -1.62 -24.51 -10.20
CA GLN A 29 -1.41 -25.58 -11.18
C GLN A 29 -2.39 -26.72 -10.99
N GLU A 30 -2.61 -27.16 -9.74
CA GLU A 30 -3.56 -28.21 -9.35
C GLU A 30 -4.98 -27.86 -9.85
N LEU A 31 -5.44 -26.63 -9.60
CA LEU A 31 -6.74 -26.13 -10.08
C LEU A 31 -6.81 -26.10 -11.61
N VAL A 32 -5.78 -25.60 -12.28
CA VAL A 32 -5.72 -25.53 -13.75
C VAL A 32 -5.80 -26.92 -14.38
N ASP A 33 -5.06 -27.89 -13.84
CA ASP A 33 -5.06 -29.28 -14.34
C ASP A 33 -6.40 -29.96 -14.06
N GLY A 34 -7.02 -29.68 -12.90
CA GLY A 34 -8.37 -30.14 -12.58
C GLY A 34 -9.41 -29.63 -13.59
N LEU A 35 -9.38 -28.34 -13.90
CA LEU A 35 -10.25 -27.73 -14.91
C LEU A 35 -10.04 -28.34 -16.30
N ALA A 36 -8.78 -28.52 -16.71
CA ALA A 36 -8.45 -29.16 -17.99
C ALA A 36 -8.92 -30.62 -18.06
N ALA A 37 -9.00 -31.31 -16.92
CA ALA A 37 -9.54 -32.66 -16.80
C ALA A 37 -11.08 -32.70 -16.67
N GLY A 38 -11.76 -31.55 -16.74
CA GLY A 38 -13.22 -31.45 -16.65
C GLY A 38 -13.79 -31.50 -15.23
N ALA A 39 -13.01 -31.10 -14.22
CA ALA A 39 -13.52 -30.99 -12.85
C ALA A 39 -14.59 -29.89 -12.74
N GLU A 40 -15.74 -30.25 -12.17
CA GLU A 40 -16.79 -29.27 -11.86
C GLU A 40 -16.43 -28.49 -10.59
N LEU A 41 -16.49 -27.16 -10.67
CA LEU A 41 -16.24 -26.28 -9.54
C LEU A 41 -17.50 -26.02 -8.73
N GLN A 42 -17.35 -25.94 -7.40
CA GLN A 42 -18.35 -25.36 -6.54
C GLN A 42 -18.59 -23.89 -6.95
N PRO A 43 -19.85 -23.43 -6.93
CA PRO A 43 -20.18 -22.03 -7.21
C PRO A 43 -19.35 -21.08 -6.33
N GLY A 44 -18.71 -20.09 -6.94
CA GLY A 44 -17.93 -19.08 -6.22
C GLY A 44 -16.45 -19.42 -6.00
N LEU A 45 -16.04 -20.69 -6.06
CA LEU A 45 -14.64 -21.08 -5.77
C LEU A 45 -13.64 -20.34 -6.66
N GLY A 46 -13.92 -20.22 -7.96
CA GLY A 46 -13.06 -19.49 -8.89
C GLY A 46 -12.92 -18.01 -8.51
N ARG A 47 -14.00 -17.37 -8.04
CA ARG A 47 -13.97 -15.96 -7.60
C ARG A 47 -13.12 -15.79 -6.36
N GLU A 48 -13.26 -16.72 -5.40
CA GLU A 48 -12.53 -16.71 -4.12
C GLU A 48 -11.04 -16.96 -4.32
N ALA A 49 -10.68 -17.95 -5.15
CA ALA A 49 -9.28 -18.22 -5.48
C ALA A 49 -8.60 -17.00 -6.12
N LEU A 50 -9.26 -16.34 -7.07
CA LEU A 50 -8.74 -15.12 -7.70
C LEU A 50 -8.64 -13.95 -6.70
N ALA A 51 -9.60 -13.83 -5.77
CA ALA A 51 -9.56 -12.80 -4.73
C ALA A 51 -8.37 -12.99 -3.78
N LEU A 52 -8.08 -14.22 -3.36
CA LEU A 52 -6.90 -14.55 -2.55
C LEU A 52 -5.61 -14.15 -3.27
N LEU A 53 -5.46 -14.53 -4.55
CA LEU A 53 -4.28 -14.19 -5.35
C LEU A 53 -4.12 -12.67 -5.53
N ARG A 54 -5.22 -11.97 -5.82
CA ARG A 54 -5.25 -10.50 -5.99
C ARG A 54 -4.73 -9.77 -4.76
N ARG A 55 -5.21 -10.18 -3.59
CA ARG A 55 -4.91 -9.57 -2.28
C ARG A 55 -3.42 -9.46 -1.97
N LYS A 56 -2.66 -10.50 -2.34
CA LYS A 56 -1.19 -10.53 -2.20
C LYS A 56 -0.45 -10.32 -3.51
N ARG A 57 -1.12 -9.80 -4.55
CA ARG A 57 -0.53 -9.35 -5.82
C ARG A 57 0.09 -10.47 -6.66
N TYR A 58 -0.39 -11.70 -6.55
CA TYR A 58 -0.01 -12.84 -7.40
C TYR A 58 -0.70 -12.75 -8.78
N PHE A 59 -0.51 -11.64 -9.51
CA PHE A 59 -1.26 -11.35 -10.73
C PHE A 59 -0.98 -12.30 -11.88
N GLU A 60 0.24 -12.83 -11.99
CA GLU A 60 0.58 -13.84 -13.01
C GLU A 60 -0.20 -15.14 -12.78
N LEU A 61 -0.28 -15.60 -11.53
CA LEU A 61 -1.08 -16.76 -11.15
C LEU A 61 -2.58 -16.48 -11.34
N MET A 62 -3.02 -15.27 -11.00
CA MET A 62 -4.40 -14.83 -11.17
C MET A 62 -4.82 -14.82 -12.65
N GLU A 63 -3.98 -14.30 -13.56
CA GLU A 63 -4.22 -14.34 -15.01
C GLU A 63 -4.33 -15.78 -15.50
N ARG A 64 -3.40 -16.63 -15.07
CA ARG A 64 -3.35 -18.04 -15.46
C ARG A 64 -4.60 -18.81 -15.03
N VAL A 65 -5.00 -18.67 -13.76
CA VAL A 65 -6.19 -19.34 -13.21
C VAL A 65 -7.45 -18.83 -13.90
N ALA A 66 -7.60 -17.52 -14.08
CA ALA A 66 -8.76 -16.95 -14.74
C ALA A 66 -8.85 -17.36 -16.23
N GLY A 67 -7.71 -17.48 -16.92
CA GLY A 67 -7.66 -18.02 -18.27
C GLY A 67 -8.13 -19.48 -18.35
N ALA A 68 -7.74 -20.31 -17.38
CA ALA A 68 -8.21 -21.69 -17.30
C ALA A 68 -9.71 -21.79 -16.97
N LEU A 69 -10.23 -20.95 -16.06
CA LEU A 69 -11.66 -20.86 -15.77
C LEU A 69 -12.46 -20.49 -17.03
N HIS A 70 -11.97 -19.52 -17.81
CA HIS A 70 -12.59 -19.14 -19.07
C HIS A 70 -12.58 -20.27 -20.10
N ALA A 71 -11.46 -20.96 -20.26
CA ALA A 71 -11.32 -22.07 -21.20
C ALA A 71 -12.21 -23.27 -20.84
N ALA A 72 -12.47 -23.48 -19.56
CA ALA A 72 -13.35 -24.53 -19.05
C ALA A 72 -14.83 -24.11 -18.99
N GLU A 73 -15.20 -22.92 -19.50
CA GLU A 73 -16.54 -22.33 -19.38
C GLU A 73 -17.06 -22.24 -17.93
N ALA A 74 -16.13 -22.19 -16.97
CA ALA A 74 -16.38 -22.06 -15.54
C ALA A 74 -16.21 -20.61 -15.06
N ASP A 75 -16.31 -19.64 -15.98
CA ASP A 75 -16.17 -18.21 -15.70
C ASP A 75 -17.52 -17.49 -15.67
N ASP A 76 -17.53 -16.36 -14.98
CA ASP A 76 -18.66 -15.43 -14.95
C ASP A 76 -18.15 -13.99 -15.05
N ALA A 77 -19.08 -13.04 -14.96
CA ALA A 77 -18.79 -11.62 -15.10
C ALA A 77 -17.71 -11.14 -14.11
N GLN A 78 -17.78 -11.58 -12.86
CA GLN A 78 -16.80 -11.23 -11.82
C GLN A 78 -15.44 -11.87 -12.08
N VAL A 79 -15.38 -13.12 -12.53
CA VAL A 79 -14.12 -13.78 -12.95
C VAL A 79 -13.48 -13.03 -14.12
N ARG A 80 -14.25 -12.61 -15.11
CA ARG A 80 -13.76 -11.84 -16.27
C ARG A 80 -13.22 -10.47 -15.86
N ARG A 81 -13.87 -9.79 -14.93
CA ARG A 81 -13.36 -8.54 -14.36
C ARG A 81 -12.05 -8.75 -13.60
N GLN A 82 -11.98 -9.81 -12.78
CA GLN A 82 -10.75 -10.17 -12.07
C GLN A 82 -9.61 -10.49 -13.04
N TYR A 83 -9.89 -11.21 -14.14
CA TYR A 83 -8.93 -11.41 -15.22
C TYR A 83 -8.41 -10.09 -15.80
N ALA A 84 -9.31 -9.16 -16.14
CA ALA A 84 -8.93 -7.84 -16.63
C ALA A 84 -8.08 -7.07 -15.60
N GLN A 85 -8.39 -7.17 -14.30
CA GLN A 85 -7.59 -6.56 -13.24
C GLN A 85 -6.16 -7.12 -13.21
N ALA A 86 -5.99 -8.44 -13.34
CA ALA A 86 -4.68 -9.08 -13.41
C ALA A 86 -3.87 -8.59 -14.62
N LEU A 87 -4.53 -8.41 -15.77
CA LEU A 87 -3.92 -7.84 -16.98
C LEU A 87 -3.49 -6.38 -16.77
N ILE A 88 -4.33 -5.55 -16.13
CA ILE A 88 -4.01 -4.13 -15.82
C ILE A 88 -2.75 -4.05 -14.95
N ASP A 89 -2.70 -4.80 -13.85
CA ASP A 89 -1.59 -4.73 -12.91
C ASP A 89 -0.27 -5.31 -13.47
N GLN A 90 -0.33 -6.09 -14.54
CA GLN A 90 0.82 -6.53 -15.33
C GLN A 90 1.16 -5.62 -16.53
N GLY A 91 0.45 -4.51 -16.70
CA GLY A 91 0.67 -3.56 -17.80
C GLY A 91 0.10 -3.99 -19.16
N LYS A 92 -0.67 -5.09 -19.21
CA LYS A 92 -1.34 -5.61 -20.42
C LYS A 92 -2.65 -4.85 -20.71
N MET A 93 -2.57 -3.51 -20.77
CA MET A 93 -3.72 -2.59 -20.80
C MET A 93 -4.65 -2.77 -22.00
N LEU A 94 -4.10 -3.04 -23.19
CA LEU A 94 -4.92 -3.26 -24.40
C LEU A 94 -5.79 -4.51 -24.27
N ALA A 95 -5.19 -5.62 -23.82
CA ALA A 95 -5.92 -6.87 -23.59
C ALA A 95 -7.01 -6.68 -22.53
N ALA A 96 -6.68 -5.99 -21.42
CA ALA A 96 -7.66 -5.67 -20.39
C ALA A 96 -8.83 -4.84 -20.91
N SER A 97 -8.56 -3.83 -21.76
CA SER A 97 -9.61 -2.98 -22.34
C SER A 97 -10.61 -3.79 -23.15
N CYS A 98 -10.13 -4.70 -24.00
CA CYS A 98 -11.01 -5.57 -24.80
C CYS A 98 -11.92 -6.44 -23.92
N VAL A 99 -11.39 -6.99 -22.83
CA VAL A 99 -12.17 -7.81 -21.89
C VAL A 99 -13.25 -6.97 -21.20
N LEU A 100 -12.91 -5.77 -20.75
CA LEU A 100 -13.82 -4.89 -20.01
C LEU A 100 -14.91 -4.28 -20.90
N GLU A 101 -14.57 -3.88 -22.13
CA GLU A 101 -15.55 -3.36 -23.10
C GLU A 101 -16.61 -4.43 -23.42
N LEU A 102 -16.18 -5.66 -23.68
CA LEU A 102 -17.09 -6.79 -23.89
C LEU A 102 -17.91 -7.12 -22.64
N LEU A 103 -17.31 -7.01 -21.44
CA LEU A 103 -18.00 -7.24 -20.19
C LEU A 103 -19.13 -6.22 -20.00
N VAL A 104 -18.85 -4.93 -20.19
CA VAL A 104 -19.84 -3.85 -20.12
C VAL A 104 -20.98 -4.09 -21.10
N GLU A 105 -20.69 -4.52 -22.33
CA GLU A 105 -21.72 -4.83 -23.33
C GLU A 105 -22.64 -5.97 -22.88
N ARG A 106 -22.06 -7.04 -22.31
CA ARG A 106 -22.81 -8.24 -21.89
C ARG A 106 -23.62 -8.06 -20.62
N THR A 107 -23.16 -7.21 -19.71
CA THR A 107 -23.83 -6.93 -18.44
C THR A 107 -24.72 -5.69 -18.48
N ALA A 108 -24.73 -4.97 -19.61
CA ALA A 108 -25.58 -3.81 -19.81
C ALA A 108 -27.06 -4.15 -19.57
N GLY A 109 -27.66 -3.47 -18.59
CA GLY A 109 -29.08 -3.62 -18.24
C GLY A 109 -29.43 -4.84 -17.39
N THR A 110 -28.49 -5.76 -17.14
CA THR A 110 -28.70 -6.95 -16.30
C THR A 110 -27.96 -6.86 -14.96
N ASP A 111 -26.77 -6.27 -14.95
CA ASP A 111 -25.95 -6.13 -13.75
C ASP A 111 -25.30 -4.73 -13.69
N PRO A 112 -26.01 -3.73 -13.14
CA PRO A 112 -25.49 -2.36 -13.03
C PRO A 112 -24.20 -2.25 -12.22
N ASP A 113 -23.98 -3.14 -11.25
CA ASP A 113 -22.81 -3.10 -10.39
C ASP A 113 -21.57 -3.60 -11.12
N GLU A 114 -21.72 -4.68 -11.89
CA GLU A 114 -20.62 -5.18 -12.71
C GLU A 114 -20.28 -4.20 -13.86
N VAL A 115 -21.29 -3.51 -14.43
CA VAL A 115 -21.06 -2.39 -15.36
C VAL A 115 -20.28 -1.25 -14.68
N ALA A 116 -20.67 -0.88 -13.46
CA ALA A 116 -20.02 0.19 -12.69
C ALA A 116 -18.55 -0.14 -12.38
N GLU A 117 -18.28 -1.38 -11.99
CA GLU A 117 -16.95 -1.91 -11.72
C GLU A 117 -16.08 -1.95 -12.99
N ALA A 118 -16.61 -2.52 -14.08
CA ALA A 118 -15.89 -2.63 -15.35
C ALA A 118 -15.56 -1.25 -15.96
N ARG A 119 -16.50 -0.31 -15.92
CA ARG A 119 -16.26 1.09 -16.33
C ARG A 119 -15.20 1.76 -15.45
N GLY A 120 -15.22 1.50 -14.15
CA GLY A 120 -14.19 2.03 -13.26
C GLY A 120 -12.78 1.48 -13.58
N LEU A 121 -12.67 0.24 -14.05
CA LEU A 121 -11.39 -0.32 -14.53
C LEU A 121 -10.97 0.24 -15.90
N LEU A 122 -11.91 0.50 -16.81
CA LEU A 122 -11.62 1.25 -18.05
C LEU A 122 -11.08 2.64 -17.72
N GLY A 123 -11.70 3.33 -16.76
CA GLY A 123 -11.20 4.60 -16.23
C GLY A 123 -9.78 4.48 -15.66
N ARG A 124 -9.45 3.36 -15.01
CA ARG A 124 -8.10 3.10 -14.49
C ARG A 124 -7.08 2.93 -15.60
N ILE A 125 -7.43 2.26 -16.70
CA ILE A 125 -6.57 2.10 -17.87
C ILE A 125 -6.26 3.46 -18.50
N ASP A 126 -7.29 4.25 -18.77
CA ASP A 126 -7.14 5.59 -19.35
C ASP A 126 -6.34 6.51 -18.43
N LYS A 127 -6.60 6.47 -17.12
CA LYS A 127 -5.83 7.18 -16.10
C LYS A 127 -4.35 6.78 -16.13
N GLN A 128 -4.03 5.50 -16.27
CA GLN A 128 -2.65 5.01 -16.34
C GLN A 128 -1.97 5.43 -17.65
N HIS A 129 -2.67 5.42 -18.79
CA HIS A 129 -2.14 5.95 -20.05
C HIS A 129 -1.75 7.42 -19.93
N TYR A 130 -2.59 8.23 -19.28
CA TYR A 130 -2.27 9.62 -19.00
C TYR A 130 -1.05 9.77 -18.08
N ALA A 131 -1.04 9.08 -16.94
CA ALA A 131 0.07 9.14 -15.97
C ALA A 131 1.41 8.73 -16.60
N ASN A 132 1.41 7.67 -17.42
CA ASN A 132 2.60 7.22 -18.13
C ASN A 132 3.10 8.26 -19.13
N ALA A 133 2.20 8.90 -19.88
CA ALA A 133 2.53 9.98 -20.80
C ALA A 133 3.10 11.20 -20.06
N ALA A 134 2.43 11.63 -18.98
CA ALA A 134 2.86 12.75 -18.14
C ALA A 134 4.22 12.50 -17.47
N ARG A 135 4.56 11.24 -17.16
CA ARG A 135 5.88 10.88 -16.64
C ARG A 135 6.99 11.00 -17.69
N ILE A 136 6.70 10.66 -18.95
CA ILE A 136 7.69 10.68 -20.04
C ILE A 136 7.92 12.10 -20.55
N ASP A 137 6.84 12.84 -20.80
CA ASP A 137 6.89 14.23 -21.26
C ASP A 137 5.82 15.07 -20.54
N PRO A 138 6.14 15.59 -19.34
CA PRO A 138 5.19 16.38 -18.55
C PRO A 138 4.67 17.62 -19.29
N ARG A 139 5.46 18.20 -20.19
CA ARG A 139 5.12 19.47 -20.87
C ARG A 139 4.14 19.26 -22.01
N SER A 140 4.26 18.14 -22.73
CA SER A 140 3.43 17.86 -23.89
C SER A 140 2.24 16.94 -23.58
N ALA A 141 2.30 16.18 -22.48
CA ALA A 141 1.25 15.24 -22.09
C ALA A 141 -0.16 15.85 -22.02
N PRO A 142 -0.37 17.07 -21.53
CA PRO A 142 -1.70 17.67 -21.53
C PRO A 142 -2.32 17.76 -22.92
N ARG A 143 -1.50 18.04 -23.95
CA ARG A 143 -1.95 18.17 -25.34
C ARG A 143 -2.16 16.82 -26.02
N HIS A 144 -1.19 15.91 -25.93
CA HIS A 144 -1.27 14.64 -26.67
C HIS A 144 -1.97 13.52 -25.91
N ALA A 145 -1.93 13.51 -24.58
CA ALA A 145 -2.51 12.47 -23.73
C ALA A 145 -3.77 12.93 -22.97
N GLY A 146 -4.11 14.22 -22.96
CA GLY A 146 -5.30 14.75 -22.27
C GLY A 146 -6.62 14.06 -22.65
N ARG A 147 -6.70 13.45 -23.85
CA ARG A 147 -7.85 12.60 -24.23
C ARG A 147 -8.08 11.44 -23.27
N PHE A 148 -7.02 10.82 -22.75
CA PHE A 148 -7.13 9.70 -21.83
C PHE A 148 -7.65 10.17 -20.47
N LEU A 149 -7.15 11.29 -19.96
CA LEU A 149 -7.69 11.89 -18.74
C LEU A 149 -9.19 12.20 -18.88
N ARG A 150 -9.63 12.75 -20.02
CA ARG A 150 -11.05 13.01 -20.29
C ARG A 150 -11.90 11.74 -20.36
N ARG A 151 -11.40 10.67 -20.99
CA ARG A 151 -12.08 9.36 -21.00
C ARG A 151 -12.20 8.79 -19.59
N ALA A 152 -11.16 8.87 -18.78
CA ALA A 152 -11.19 8.43 -17.39
C ALA A 152 -12.22 9.21 -16.56
N LEU A 153 -12.25 10.55 -16.69
CA LEU A 153 -13.27 11.40 -16.05
C LEU A 153 -14.69 11.01 -16.46
N THR A 154 -14.90 10.70 -17.74
CA THR A 154 -16.20 10.26 -18.25
C THR A 154 -16.60 8.91 -17.64
N ALA A 155 -15.70 7.93 -17.69
CA ALA A 155 -15.94 6.58 -17.20
C ALA A 155 -16.31 6.56 -15.70
N TYR A 156 -15.58 7.31 -14.86
CA TYR A 156 -15.90 7.42 -13.44
C TYR A 156 -17.12 8.31 -13.18
N GLY A 157 -17.23 9.44 -13.89
CA GLY A 157 -18.28 10.43 -13.66
C GLY A 157 -19.68 9.93 -13.99
N GLU A 158 -19.83 9.15 -15.06
CA GLU A 158 -21.11 8.53 -15.40
C GLU A 158 -21.58 7.54 -14.32
N VAL A 159 -20.67 6.70 -13.83
CA VAL A 159 -20.98 5.74 -12.77
C VAL A 159 -21.35 6.46 -11.49
N TYR A 160 -20.53 7.40 -11.04
CA TYR A 160 -20.78 8.14 -9.80
C TYR A 160 -22.14 8.87 -9.83
N ARG A 161 -22.45 9.58 -10.94
CA ARG A 161 -23.73 10.30 -11.08
C ARG A 161 -24.96 9.38 -11.04
N SER A 162 -24.81 8.10 -11.35
CA SER A 162 -25.94 7.16 -11.35
C SER A 162 -26.42 6.82 -9.94
N ALA A 163 -25.52 6.78 -8.96
CA ALA A 163 -25.84 6.60 -7.54
C ALA A 163 -24.72 7.15 -6.64
N PRO A 164 -24.72 8.47 -6.35
CA PRO A 164 -23.63 9.14 -5.63
C PRO A 164 -23.37 8.62 -4.21
N GLU A 165 -24.38 8.08 -3.52
CA GLU A 165 -24.23 7.50 -2.17
C GLU A 165 -23.63 6.09 -2.18
N ARG A 166 -23.61 5.44 -3.35
CA ARG A 166 -23.18 4.06 -3.54
C ARG A 166 -21.78 3.98 -4.14
N TYR A 167 -21.54 4.70 -5.23
CA TYR A 167 -20.33 4.60 -6.06
C TYR A 167 -19.23 5.57 -5.63
N LEU A 168 -18.88 5.53 -4.34
CA LEU A 168 -17.97 6.49 -3.71
C LEU A 168 -16.56 6.45 -4.30
N TRP A 169 -16.07 5.25 -4.63
CA TRP A 169 -14.72 5.08 -5.17
C TRP A 169 -14.59 5.67 -6.59
N GLN A 170 -15.65 5.62 -7.40
CA GLN A 170 -15.69 6.35 -8.68
C GLN A 170 -15.74 7.86 -8.44
N GLY A 171 -16.53 8.31 -7.46
CA GLY A 171 -16.60 9.73 -7.05
C GLY A 171 -15.23 10.31 -6.69
N ILE A 172 -14.47 9.63 -5.83
CA ILE A 172 -13.14 10.13 -5.43
C ILE A 172 -12.15 10.14 -6.59
N ASN A 173 -12.26 9.19 -7.53
CA ASN A 173 -11.45 9.19 -8.75
C ASN A 173 -11.79 10.37 -9.66
N VAL A 174 -13.07 10.77 -9.75
CA VAL A 174 -13.44 12.02 -10.46
C VAL A 174 -12.79 13.22 -9.79
N ALA A 175 -12.84 13.32 -8.46
CA ALA A 175 -12.23 14.43 -7.72
C ALA A 175 -10.71 14.51 -7.94
N ALA A 176 -10.00 13.38 -7.83
CA ALA A 176 -8.56 13.29 -8.07
C ALA A 176 -8.18 13.66 -9.51
N LEU A 177 -8.93 13.17 -10.51
CA LEU A 177 -8.70 13.49 -11.92
C LEU A 177 -9.03 14.94 -12.26
N ALA A 178 -10.06 15.53 -11.65
CA ALA A 178 -10.40 16.94 -11.83
C ALA A 178 -9.30 17.84 -11.25
N HIS A 179 -8.76 17.48 -10.08
CA HIS A 179 -7.58 18.12 -9.51
C HIS A 179 -6.37 18.00 -10.45
N ARG A 180 -6.09 16.78 -10.93
CA ARG A 180 -4.95 16.54 -11.83
C ARG A 180 -5.08 17.29 -13.15
N ALA A 181 -6.27 17.35 -13.74
CA ALA A 181 -6.53 18.13 -14.94
C ALA A 181 -6.23 19.62 -14.73
N ALA A 182 -6.59 20.16 -13.56
CA ALA A 182 -6.32 21.54 -13.21
C ALA A 182 -4.81 21.81 -13.07
N ALA A 183 -4.11 20.94 -12.34
CA ALA A 183 -2.68 21.05 -12.10
C ALA A 183 -1.87 20.99 -13.41
N ASP A 184 -2.25 20.09 -14.32
CA ASP A 184 -1.53 19.88 -15.58
C ASP A 184 -2.00 20.81 -16.71
N GLY A 185 -3.04 21.62 -16.49
CA GLY A 185 -3.61 22.48 -17.54
C GLY A 185 -4.29 21.72 -18.68
N VAL A 186 -4.88 20.55 -18.38
CA VAL A 186 -5.67 19.78 -19.35
C VAL A 186 -7.03 20.42 -19.52
N ASP A 187 -7.36 20.77 -20.76
CA ASP A 187 -8.68 21.29 -21.11
C ASP A 187 -9.75 20.17 -21.03
N VAL A 188 -10.66 20.32 -20.09
CA VAL A 188 -11.77 19.42 -19.83
C VAL A 188 -13.05 20.24 -19.92
N PRO A 189 -13.84 20.06 -21.00
CA PRO A 189 -15.17 20.65 -21.11
C PRO A 189 -16.05 20.24 -19.92
N ASP A 190 -16.76 21.21 -19.34
CA ASP A 190 -17.65 21.01 -18.19
C ASP A 190 -16.99 20.23 -17.03
N ARG A 191 -15.72 20.58 -16.74
CA ARG A 191 -14.92 19.90 -15.71
C ARG A 191 -15.71 19.78 -14.40
N PRO A 192 -15.88 18.55 -13.86
CA PRO A 192 -16.61 18.34 -12.63
C PRO A 192 -16.03 19.14 -11.45
N ASP A 193 -16.91 19.57 -10.53
CA ASP A 193 -16.48 20.14 -9.25
C ASP A 193 -15.91 19.04 -8.35
N GLY A 194 -14.62 18.77 -8.49
CA GLY A 194 -13.92 17.76 -7.71
C GLY A 194 -13.96 18.01 -6.20
N ARG A 195 -13.96 19.28 -5.75
CA ARG A 195 -14.04 19.60 -4.32
C ARG A 195 -15.45 19.36 -3.78
N GLY A 196 -16.48 19.69 -4.57
CA GLY A 196 -17.88 19.33 -4.30
C GLY A 196 -18.05 17.83 -4.10
N ILE A 197 -17.62 17.05 -5.09
CA ILE A 197 -17.71 15.58 -5.07
C ILE A 197 -16.97 14.99 -3.85
N ALA A 198 -15.76 15.47 -3.56
CA ALA A 198 -15.01 14.99 -2.39
C ALA A 198 -15.72 15.28 -1.07
N ARG A 199 -16.37 16.44 -0.95
CA ARG A 199 -17.17 16.79 0.24
C ARG A 199 -18.34 15.83 0.42
N ASP A 200 -19.05 15.52 -0.66
CA ASP A 200 -20.21 14.63 -0.63
C ASP A 200 -19.79 13.19 -0.29
N VAL A 201 -18.72 12.70 -0.91
CA VAL A 201 -18.12 11.38 -0.59
C VAL A 201 -17.71 11.31 0.88
N LEU A 202 -17.00 12.33 1.39
CA LEU A 202 -16.57 12.36 2.78
C LEU A 202 -17.75 12.43 3.76
N ALA A 203 -18.83 13.13 3.40
CA ALA A 203 -20.03 13.20 4.22
C ALA A 203 -20.69 11.81 4.36
N VAL A 204 -20.80 11.06 3.25
CA VAL A 204 -21.34 9.69 3.28
C VAL A 204 -20.46 8.78 4.14
N LEU A 205 -19.13 8.83 3.97
CA LEU A 205 -18.21 7.99 4.75
C LEU A 205 -18.20 8.33 6.24
N ARG A 206 -18.30 9.61 6.61
CA ARG A 206 -18.45 10.04 8.00
C ARG A 206 -19.76 9.54 8.60
N ALA A 207 -20.85 9.59 7.85
CA ALA A 207 -22.14 9.07 8.31
C ALA A 207 -22.09 7.54 8.51
N ARG A 208 -21.49 6.81 7.55
CA ARG A 208 -21.27 5.36 7.69
C ARG A 208 -20.42 5.05 8.92
N HIS A 209 -19.31 5.77 9.11
CA HIS A 209 -18.41 5.58 10.24
C HIS A 209 -19.11 5.83 11.57
N ALA A 210 -19.89 6.92 11.68
CA ALA A 210 -20.64 7.24 12.89
C ALA A 210 -21.77 6.24 13.20
N ALA A 211 -22.28 5.53 12.21
CA ALA A 211 -23.29 4.48 12.38
C ALA A 211 -22.71 3.12 12.77
N LEU A 212 -21.39 2.95 12.75
CA LEU A 212 -20.75 1.70 13.16
C LEU A 212 -20.83 1.50 14.67
N ALA A 213 -20.97 0.24 15.08
CA ALA A 213 -20.86 -0.13 16.48
C ALA A 213 -19.44 0.12 17.02
N GLU A 214 -19.33 0.31 18.33
CA GLU A 214 -18.04 0.51 19.00
C GLU A 214 -17.05 -0.62 18.66
N GLY A 215 -15.82 -0.24 18.30
CA GLY A 215 -14.76 -1.17 17.89
C GLY A 215 -14.86 -1.67 16.44
N LYS A 216 -15.84 -1.21 15.65
CA LYS A 216 -15.89 -1.46 14.19
C LYS A 216 -15.29 -0.28 13.42
N THR A 217 -14.60 -0.60 12.33
CA THR A 217 -14.01 0.38 11.41
C THR A 217 -14.69 0.27 10.04
N LEU A 218 -14.54 1.33 9.23
CA LEU A 218 -14.88 1.26 7.81
C LEU A 218 -13.97 0.24 7.12
N GLU A 219 -14.45 -0.30 6.00
CA GLU A 219 -13.61 -1.14 5.14
C GLU A 219 -12.38 -0.37 4.64
N ALA A 220 -11.29 -1.10 4.38
CA ALA A 220 -10.00 -0.55 3.97
C ALA A 220 -10.10 0.45 2.80
N TRP A 221 -10.91 0.15 1.78
CA TRP A 221 -11.11 1.05 0.63
C TRP A 221 -11.89 2.32 0.97
N ASP A 222 -12.84 2.24 1.91
CA ASP A 222 -13.60 3.39 2.40
C ASP A 222 -12.68 4.31 3.22
N LEU A 223 -11.75 3.77 4.01
CA LEU A 223 -10.72 4.55 4.72
C LEU A 223 -9.79 5.28 3.76
N ALA A 224 -9.29 4.60 2.72
CA ALA A 224 -8.46 5.22 1.68
C ALA A 224 -9.23 6.32 0.92
N THR A 225 -10.49 6.06 0.59
CA THR A 225 -11.39 7.03 -0.07
C THR A 225 -11.61 8.27 0.81
N ALA A 226 -11.80 8.10 2.12
CA ALA A 226 -11.94 9.22 3.06
C ALA A 226 -10.66 10.06 3.16
N MET A 227 -9.49 9.42 3.20
CA MET A 227 -8.19 10.09 3.18
C MET A 227 -8.02 10.92 1.90
N GLU A 228 -8.26 10.35 0.72
CA GLU A 228 -8.19 11.07 -0.55
C GLU A 228 -9.20 12.22 -0.62
N ALA A 229 -10.40 12.06 -0.03
CA ALA A 229 -11.38 13.13 0.02
C ALA A 229 -10.88 14.31 0.85
N CYS A 230 -10.20 14.05 1.98
CA CYS A 230 -9.56 15.09 2.78
C CYS A 230 -8.44 15.80 2.01
N LEU A 231 -7.63 15.05 1.24
CA LEU A 231 -6.63 15.63 0.33
C LEU A 231 -7.25 16.56 -0.71
N ALA A 232 -8.34 16.14 -1.36
CA ALA A 232 -9.07 16.97 -2.32
C ALA A 232 -9.58 18.28 -1.71
N LEU A 233 -9.91 18.27 -0.42
CA LEU A 233 -10.41 19.42 0.32
C LEU A 233 -9.29 20.31 0.89
N GLY A 234 -8.04 19.84 0.89
CA GLY A 234 -6.90 20.51 1.50
C GLY A 234 -6.82 20.36 3.03
N ASP A 235 -7.50 19.36 3.58
CA ASP A 235 -7.55 19.07 5.02
C ASP A 235 -6.54 17.97 5.36
N ILE A 236 -5.26 18.35 5.48
CA ILE A 236 -4.14 17.41 5.62
C ILE A 236 -4.17 16.69 6.97
N ASP A 237 -4.60 17.38 8.03
CA ASP A 237 -4.73 16.80 9.37
C ASP A 237 -5.75 15.65 9.37
N GLN A 238 -6.91 15.84 8.75
CA GLN A 238 -7.90 14.77 8.64
C GLN A 238 -7.46 13.67 7.69
N ALA A 239 -6.72 13.99 6.61
CA ALA A 239 -6.13 12.97 5.76
C ALA A 239 -5.16 12.07 6.55
N TRP A 240 -4.34 12.65 7.42
CA TRP A 240 -3.46 11.92 8.33
C TRP A 240 -4.22 11.01 9.30
N THR A 241 -5.31 11.51 9.89
CA THR A 241 -6.16 10.68 10.77
C THR A 241 -6.72 9.47 10.04
N TRP A 242 -7.30 9.67 8.85
CA TRP A 242 -7.83 8.55 8.05
C TRP A 242 -6.75 7.57 7.60
N LEU A 243 -5.57 8.07 7.21
CA LEU A 243 -4.42 7.20 6.90
C LEU A 243 -4.02 6.37 8.12
N GLY A 244 -4.02 6.96 9.31
CA GLY A 244 -3.73 6.26 10.57
C GLY A 244 -4.71 5.11 10.85
N HIS A 245 -5.99 5.28 10.55
CA HIS A 245 -6.96 4.18 10.60
C HIS A 245 -6.66 3.12 9.53
N TYR A 246 -6.41 3.56 8.30
CA TYR A 246 -6.19 2.68 7.15
C TYR A 246 -4.98 1.76 7.30
N VAL A 247 -3.83 2.26 7.77
CA VAL A 247 -2.62 1.43 7.89
C VAL A 247 -2.63 0.48 9.10
N ARG A 248 -3.50 0.76 10.09
CA ARG A 248 -3.70 -0.12 11.25
C ARG A 248 -4.75 -1.18 11.00
N ASP A 249 -5.55 -1.03 9.96
CA ASP A 249 -6.52 -2.01 9.55
C ASP A 249 -5.80 -3.33 9.16
N GLU A 250 -6.25 -4.44 9.75
CA GLU A 250 -5.70 -5.77 9.49
C GLU A 250 -6.16 -6.31 8.13
N ASP A 251 -7.29 -5.83 7.62
CA ASP A 251 -7.84 -6.17 6.32
C ASP A 251 -7.28 -5.29 5.19
N ALA A 252 -6.50 -4.24 5.52
CA ALA A 252 -5.72 -3.49 4.53
C ALA A 252 -4.49 -4.31 4.10
N ASP A 253 -4.66 -5.01 2.98
CA ASP A 253 -3.65 -5.88 2.39
C ASP A 253 -2.66 -5.14 1.48
N ALA A 254 -1.63 -5.86 1.02
CA ALA A 254 -0.55 -5.30 0.20
C ALA A 254 -1.07 -4.67 -1.11
N PHE A 255 -2.16 -5.19 -1.65
CA PHE A 255 -2.77 -4.68 -2.86
C PHE A 255 -3.40 -3.30 -2.66
N GLU A 256 -4.20 -3.16 -1.61
CA GLU A 256 -4.90 -1.94 -1.19
C GLU A 256 -3.87 -0.81 -0.98
N LEU A 257 -2.89 -1.04 -0.09
CA LEU A 257 -1.91 -0.04 0.30
C LEU A 257 -1.05 0.43 -0.90
N ALA A 258 -0.58 -0.51 -1.71
CA ALA A 258 0.22 -0.18 -2.90
C ALA A 258 -0.60 0.54 -3.99
N SER A 259 -1.89 0.24 -4.09
CA SER A 259 -2.78 0.95 -5.02
C SER A 259 -3.01 2.39 -4.57
N THR A 260 -3.20 2.62 -3.27
CA THR A 260 -3.29 3.95 -2.68
C THR A 260 -1.98 4.73 -2.85
N GLU A 261 -0.82 4.11 -2.64
CA GLU A 261 0.47 4.77 -2.85
C GLU A 261 0.64 5.24 -4.30
N ARG A 262 0.32 4.35 -5.25
CA ARG A 262 0.35 4.67 -6.69
C ARG A 262 -0.58 5.83 -7.00
N GLN A 263 -1.79 5.85 -6.45
CA GLN A 263 -2.77 6.91 -6.62
C GLN A 263 -2.24 8.27 -6.11
N LEU A 264 -1.67 8.30 -4.89
CA LEU A 264 -1.08 9.50 -4.30
C LEU A 264 0.10 10.04 -5.13
N CYS A 265 0.97 9.15 -5.60
CA CYS A 265 2.14 9.57 -6.38
C CYS A 265 1.77 9.98 -7.81
N GLU A 266 1.00 9.13 -8.51
CA GLU A 266 0.84 9.24 -9.97
C GLU A 266 -0.29 10.17 -10.36
N ILE A 267 -1.31 10.33 -9.52
CA ILE A 267 -2.51 11.11 -9.82
C ILE A 267 -2.51 12.40 -9.02
N TRP A 268 -2.39 12.31 -7.69
CA TRP A 268 -2.25 13.49 -6.85
C TRP A 268 -0.90 14.20 -7.02
N GLY A 269 0.10 13.53 -7.61
CA GLY A 269 1.40 14.14 -7.89
C GLY A 269 2.25 14.35 -6.63
N LEU A 270 1.93 13.67 -5.53
CA LEU A 270 2.64 13.82 -4.27
C LEU A 270 4.04 13.21 -4.35
N THR A 271 4.98 13.85 -3.64
CA THR A 271 6.35 13.35 -3.49
C THR A 271 6.74 13.31 -2.02
N VAL A 272 7.75 12.52 -1.69
CA VAL A 272 8.29 12.48 -0.31
C VAL A 272 9.10 13.74 0.06
N ALA A 273 9.26 14.68 -0.86
CA ALA A 273 10.09 15.86 -0.65
C ALA A 273 9.35 16.98 0.08
N GLU A 274 8.04 17.09 -0.10
CA GLU A 274 7.24 18.18 0.45
C GLU A 274 5.84 17.71 0.91
N PRO A 275 5.23 18.43 1.86
CA PRO A 275 3.86 18.18 2.29
C PRO A 275 2.84 18.36 1.15
N PRO A 276 1.74 17.59 1.15
CA PRO A 276 1.39 16.56 2.14
C PRO A 276 2.10 15.21 1.90
N GLY A 277 2.83 15.05 0.79
CA GLY A 277 3.46 13.78 0.42
C GLY A 277 4.56 13.33 1.38
N ALA A 278 5.37 14.25 1.91
CA ALA A 278 6.40 13.97 2.91
C ALA A 278 5.81 13.43 4.23
N LEU A 279 4.55 13.72 4.53
CA LEU A 279 3.83 13.19 5.69
C LEU A 279 3.23 11.81 5.37
N LEU A 280 2.40 11.73 4.33
CA LEU A 280 1.55 10.56 4.08
C LEU A 280 2.29 9.37 3.46
N LEU A 281 3.19 9.61 2.50
CA LEU A 281 3.80 8.55 1.70
C LEU A 281 4.72 7.62 2.52
N PRO A 282 5.59 8.10 3.43
CA PRO A 282 6.47 7.20 4.18
C PRO A 282 5.72 6.20 5.06
N VAL A 283 4.61 6.62 5.69
CA VAL A 283 3.77 5.75 6.52
C VAL A 283 3.11 4.67 5.66
N LEU A 284 2.53 5.08 4.53
CA LEU A 284 1.87 4.15 3.60
C LEU A 284 2.85 3.15 2.99
N GLN A 285 4.04 3.61 2.58
CA GLN A 285 5.12 2.77 2.05
C GLN A 285 5.60 1.75 3.08
N SER A 286 5.80 2.19 4.33
CA SER A 286 6.21 1.31 5.42
C SER A 286 5.16 0.22 5.68
N ALA A 287 3.87 0.59 5.73
CA ALA A 287 2.78 -0.36 5.88
C ALA A 287 2.72 -1.34 4.71
N ALA A 288 2.84 -0.85 3.47
CA ALA A 288 2.81 -1.69 2.26
C ALA A 288 3.97 -2.70 2.24
N LEU A 289 5.18 -2.30 2.66
CA LEU A 289 6.34 -3.20 2.74
C LEU A 289 6.13 -4.31 3.78
N LEU A 290 5.64 -3.96 4.98
CA LEU A 290 5.32 -4.94 6.02
C LEU A 290 4.24 -5.94 5.56
N ARG A 291 3.26 -5.48 4.78
CA ARG A 291 2.18 -6.31 4.22
C ARG A 291 2.58 -7.08 2.96
N ARG A 292 3.71 -6.76 2.30
CA ARG A 292 4.19 -7.48 1.10
C ARG A 292 5.15 -8.62 1.44
N PHE A 293 5.90 -8.50 2.53
CA PHE A 293 6.98 -9.44 2.86
C PHE A 293 6.78 -10.16 4.20
N GLY A 294 5.69 -9.88 4.92
CA GLY A 294 5.63 -10.23 6.33
C GLY A 294 6.73 -9.51 7.11
N ARG A 295 7.01 -9.95 8.35
CA ARG A 295 8.12 -9.40 9.15
C ARG A 295 9.40 -9.41 8.31
N VAL A 296 9.92 -8.22 8.05
CA VAL A 296 11.23 -8.02 7.44
C VAL A 296 12.29 -8.28 8.51
N GLU A 297 12.61 -9.56 8.76
CA GLU A 297 13.86 -9.94 9.44
C GLU A 297 14.97 -9.98 8.39
N LEU A 298 15.49 -8.80 8.05
CA LEU A 298 16.67 -8.72 7.19
C LEU A 298 17.92 -8.59 8.03
N ALA A 299 18.76 -9.63 8.03
CA ALA A 299 20.14 -9.50 8.45
C ALA A 299 20.88 -8.60 7.44
N ALA A 300 21.54 -7.54 7.92
CA ALA A 300 22.21 -6.53 7.09
C ALA A 300 23.26 -7.12 6.12
N THR A 301 23.77 -8.31 6.41
CA THR A 301 24.74 -9.05 5.58
C THR A 301 24.10 -9.67 4.33
N GLN A 302 22.85 -10.13 4.39
CA GLN A 302 22.15 -10.72 3.25
C GLN A 302 21.78 -9.65 2.21
N VAL A 303 21.43 -8.44 2.66
CA VAL A 303 21.14 -7.31 1.76
C VAL A 303 22.35 -6.97 0.87
N ARG A 304 23.58 -7.01 1.39
CA ARG A 304 24.80 -6.75 0.58
C ARG A 304 25.07 -7.85 -0.45
N GLN A 305 24.76 -9.11 -0.15
CA GLN A 305 24.97 -10.23 -1.09
C GLN A 305 23.90 -10.27 -2.18
N THR A 306 22.62 -10.10 -1.82
CA THR A 306 21.52 -10.09 -2.80
C THR A 306 21.67 -8.92 -3.78
N ILE A 307 22.06 -7.72 -3.30
CA ILE A 307 22.35 -6.57 -4.19
C ILE A 307 23.57 -6.83 -5.10
N GLY A 308 24.54 -7.64 -4.69
CA GLY A 308 25.68 -8.00 -5.53
C GLY A 308 25.33 -8.98 -6.67
N GLU A 309 24.39 -9.88 -6.43
CA GLU A 309 24.01 -10.95 -7.37
C GLU A 309 22.87 -10.54 -8.32
N THR A 310 21.87 -9.79 -7.84
CA THR A 310 20.76 -9.30 -8.67
C THR A 310 21.24 -8.35 -9.79
N PHE A 311 22.36 -7.64 -9.58
CA PHE A 311 22.92 -6.72 -10.58
C PHE A 311 23.84 -7.39 -11.62
N ARG A 312 24.17 -8.69 -11.48
CA ARG A 312 24.91 -9.44 -12.53
C ARG A 312 24.01 -10.10 -13.57
N ALA A 313 22.70 -10.14 -13.34
CA ALA A 313 21.71 -10.59 -14.31
C ALA A 313 21.15 -9.40 -15.13
N GLU A 314 22.02 -8.70 -15.87
CA GLU A 314 21.60 -7.73 -16.87
C GLU A 314 20.98 -8.44 -18.08
N LYS A 315 19.68 -8.73 -17.98
CA LYS A 315 18.69 -8.74 -19.07
C LYS A 315 17.41 -9.37 -18.54
N THR A 316 16.50 -8.54 -18.06
CA THR A 316 15.03 -8.54 -18.24
C THR A 316 14.45 -7.67 -17.12
N PHE A 317 14.45 -6.35 -17.27
CA PHE A 317 13.95 -5.45 -16.24
C PHE A 317 12.53 -4.99 -16.55
N GLY A 318 11.60 -5.48 -15.73
CA GLY A 318 10.25 -4.97 -15.57
C GLY A 318 10.22 -3.64 -14.80
N THR A 319 9.04 -3.02 -14.81
CA THR A 319 8.74 -1.61 -14.51
C THR A 319 8.68 -1.25 -13.02
N GLU A 320 9.72 -1.52 -12.23
CA GLU A 320 9.82 -0.98 -10.85
C GLU A 320 10.62 0.33 -10.83
N ARG A 321 10.14 1.33 -10.08
CA ARG A 321 10.70 2.69 -10.01
C ARG A 321 12.15 2.66 -9.52
N TYR A 322 13.05 3.32 -10.24
CA TYR A 322 14.40 3.60 -9.76
C TYR A 322 14.33 4.55 -8.56
N VAL A 323 14.52 4.02 -7.36
CA VAL A 323 14.90 4.80 -6.19
C VAL A 323 16.36 5.23 -6.38
N PRO A 324 16.68 6.54 -6.32
CA PRO A 324 18.04 7.02 -6.57
C PRO A 324 19.02 6.34 -5.63
N LEU A 325 20.21 5.98 -6.12
CA LEU A 325 21.27 5.35 -5.30
C LEU A 325 21.57 6.14 -4.02
N ALA A 326 21.46 7.48 -4.07
CA ALA A 326 21.61 8.34 -2.91
C ALA A 326 20.59 8.02 -1.80
N TRP A 327 19.34 7.73 -2.15
CA TRP A 327 18.30 7.38 -1.19
C TRP A 327 18.59 6.03 -0.51
N TYR A 328 19.02 5.03 -1.27
CA TYR A 328 19.44 3.74 -0.70
C TYR A 328 20.66 3.88 0.19
N ARG A 329 21.64 4.72 -0.20
CA ARG A 329 22.81 5.02 0.64
C ARG A 329 22.40 5.69 1.94
N THR A 330 21.55 6.71 1.89
CA THR A 330 21.03 7.38 3.08
C THR A 330 20.24 6.42 3.97
N GLY A 331 19.41 5.54 3.40
CA GLY A 331 18.71 4.51 4.16
C GLY A 331 19.68 3.55 4.87
N LEU A 332 20.67 3.03 4.14
CA LEU A 332 21.69 2.12 4.69
C LEU A 332 22.57 2.78 5.76
N GLU A 333 22.96 4.04 5.57
CA GLU A 333 23.69 4.84 6.55
C GLU A 333 22.84 5.01 7.82
N ARG A 334 21.57 5.38 7.68
CA ARG A 334 20.65 5.60 8.80
C ARG A 334 20.28 4.33 9.56
N CYS A 335 20.28 3.16 8.91
CA CYS A 335 20.05 1.88 9.59
C CYS A 335 21.06 1.61 10.72
N GLY A 336 22.26 2.23 10.68
CA GLY A 336 23.24 2.15 11.75
C GLY A 336 22.72 2.67 13.10
N GLY A 337 21.85 3.69 13.09
CA GLY A 337 21.27 4.30 14.28
C GLY A 337 19.94 3.70 14.71
N VAL A 338 19.45 2.64 14.05
CA VAL A 338 18.17 2.00 14.36
C VAL A 338 18.42 0.72 15.15
N ALA A 339 17.85 0.67 16.36
CA ALA A 339 17.94 -0.47 17.25
C ALA A 339 16.66 -1.30 17.25
N GLN A 340 16.81 -2.60 17.43
CA GLN A 340 15.73 -3.50 17.82
C GLN A 340 15.75 -3.68 19.34
N ILE A 341 14.59 -3.59 19.98
CA ILE A 341 14.40 -3.81 21.41
C ILE A 341 13.88 -5.22 21.61
N LYS A 342 14.56 -5.99 22.44
CA LYS A 342 14.29 -7.39 22.73
C LYS A 342 14.03 -7.58 24.23
N ASP A 343 13.24 -8.58 24.58
CA ASP A 343 13.19 -9.08 25.96
C ASP A 343 14.39 -9.98 26.29
N GLY A 344 14.50 -10.42 27.55
CA GLY A 344 15.52 -11.36 28.00
C GLY A 344 15.52 -12.72 27.31
N PHE A 345 14.47 -13.04 26.53
CA PHE A 345 14.37 -14.26 25.73
C PHE A 345 14.75 -14.04 24.26
N GLY A 346 15.16 -12.82 23.89
CA GLY A 346 15.56 -12.46 22.54
C GLY A 346 14.39 -12.15 21.59
N ARG A 347 13.16 -12.09 22.08
CA ARG A 347 11.98 -11.74 21.26
C ARG A 347 11.98 -10.25 20.98
N GLY A 348 11.90 -9.86 19.71
CA GLY A 348 11.75 -8.46 19.30
C GLY A 348 10.39 -7.88 19.69
N LEU A 349 10.42 -6.80 20.47
CA LEU A 349 9.26 -6.08 21.01
C LEU A 349 9.01 -4.73 20.35
N GLY A 350 10.06 -4.09 19.82
CA GLY A 350 9.93 -2.79 19.16
C GLY A 350 11.24 -2.29 18.58
N THR A 351 11.22 -1.01 18.19
CA THR A 351 12.35 -0.31 17.58
C THR A 351 12.74 0.89 18.44
N GLY A 352 14.01 1.28 18.37
CA GLY A 352 14.50 2.52 18.96
C GLY A 352 15.43 3.25 18.01
N PHE A 353 15.58 4.56 18.21
CA PHE A 353 16.47 5.42 17.43
C PHE A 353 17.55 5.98 18.34
N LEU A 354 18.81 5.85 17.92
CA LEU A 354 19.95 6.43 18.62
C LEU A 354 20.03 7.91 18.26
N LEU A 355 19.89 8.79 19.24
CA LEU A 355 19.88 10.24 19.09
C LEU A 355 21.02 10.86 19.88
N ARG A 356 21.47 12.03 19.45
CA ARG A 356 22.42 12.84 20.21
C ARG A 356 21.68 13.66 21.27
N GLY A 357 22.24 13.70 22.48
CA GLY A 357 21.64 14.37 23.63
C GLY A 357 21.41 15.86 23.41
N ASP A 358 22.36 16.56 22.82
CA ASP A 358 22.25 18.00 22.52
C ASP A 358 21.15 18.33 21.52
N ASP A 359 20.73 17.37 20.67
CA ASP A 359 19.58 17.56 19.79
C ASP A 359 18.24 17.43 20.55
N LEU A 360 18.25 16.84 21.75
CA LEU A 360 17.07 16.66 22.62
C LEU A 360 16.99 17.73 23.71
N ALA A 361 18.07 17.91 24.48
CA ALA A 361 18.16 18.89 25.55
C ALA A 361 19.64 19.22 25.86
N PRO A 362 20.01 20.51 26.04
CA PRO A 362 21.39 20.90 26.37
C PRO A 362 21.97 20.23 27.63
N SER A 363 21.11 19.80 28.57
CA SER A 363 21.53 19.10 29.79
C SER A 363 22.04 17.67 29.56
N LEU A 364 21.78 17.09 28.39
CA LEU A 364 22.17 15.72 28.05
C LEU A 364 23.55 15.64 27.37
N GLY A 365 24.08 16.76 26.87
CA GLY A 365 25.39 16.83 26.23
C GLY A 365 25.46 16.07 24.91
N GLU A 366 26.68 15.92 24.37
CA GLU A 366 26.94 15.20 23.11
C GLU A 366 26.77 13.66 23.20
N GLY A 367 26.26 13.14 24.33
CA GLY A 367 26.06 11.71 24.54
C GLY A 367 25.02 11.10 23.57
N ALA A 368 25.08 9.79 23.36
CA ALA A 368 24.09 9.07 22.56
C ALA A 368 23.04 8.41 23.46
N PHE A 369 21.76 8.60 23.12
CA PHE A 369 20.61 8.13 23.88
C PHE A 369 19.65 7.40 22.95
N LEU A 370 18.94 6.39 23.46
CA LEU A 370 17.97 5.64 22.67
C LEU A 370 16.56 6.15 22.94
N LEU A 371 15.87 6.62 21.90
CA LEU A 371 14.46 6.97 21.96
C LEU A 371 13.62 5.81 21.43
N THR A 372 12.62 5.40 22.19
CA THR A 372 11.64 4.38 21.80
C THR A 372 10.24 4.78 22.24
N ASN A 373 9.24 3.98 21.90
CA ASN A 373 7.88 4.23 22.35
C ASN A 373 7.66 3.77 23.81
N HIS A 374 6.83 4.50 24.55
CA HIS A 374 6.44 4.12 25.92
C HIS A 374 5.71 2.77 25.95
N HIS A 375 4.92 2.46 24.92
CA HIS A 375 4.28 1.14 24.81
C HIS A 375 5.27 -0.02 24.61
N VAL A 376 6.52 0.25 24.23
CA VAL A 376 7.60 -0.76 24.15
C VAL A 376 8.33 -0.82 25.49
N VAL A 377 8.88 0.30 25.96
CA VAL A 377 9.54 0.41 27.27
C VAL A 377 8.91 1.56 28.04
N PRO A 378 8.37 1.36 29.26
CA PRO A 378 8.44 0.14 30.06
C PRO A 378 7.29 -0.86 29.85
N LYS A 379 6.29 -0.57 28.98
CA LYS A 379 5.03 -1.33 28.97
C LYS A 379 5.16 -2.78 28.48
N ALA A 380 5.92 -3.04 27.42
CA ALA A 380 6.10 -4.39 26.89
C ALA A 380 7.29 -5.11 27.56
N VAL A 381 8.31 -4.35 27.97
CA VAL A 381 9.44 -4.83 28.78
C VAL A 381 9.92 -3.73 29.70
N ALA A 382 10.25 -4.07 30.94
CA ALA A 382 10.88 -3.14 31.88
C ALA A 382 12.24 -2.71 31.32
N TRP A 383 12.67 -1.48 31.62
CA TRP A 383 13.89 -0.94 31.02
C TRP A 383 15.14 -1.75 31.38
N ASP A 384 15.21 -2.31 32.59
CA ASP A 384 16.32 -3.13 33.09
C ASP A 384 16.36 -4.55 32.51
N ASP A 385 15.23 -5.03 31.99
CA ASP A 385 15.10 -6.30 31.26
C ASP A 385 15.24 -6.14 29.73
N ALA A 386 15.32 -4.90 29.24
CA ALA A 386 15.42 -4.60 27.82
C ALA A 386 16.83 -4.86 27.27
N VAL A 387 16.90 -5.66 26.21
CA VAL A 387 18.13 -5.90 25.44
C VAL A 387 18.04 -5.15 24.12
N ILE A 388 19.01 -4.26 23.88
CA ILE A 388 19.04 -3.41 22.69
C ILE A 388 20.03 -4.03 21.70
N SER A 389 19.62 -4.25 20.45
CA SER A 389 20.51 -4.77 19.41
C SER A 389 20.47 -3.94 18.15
N PHE A 390 21.64 -3.66 17.57
CA PHE A 390 21.74 -2.96 16.29
C PHE A 390 22.08 -3.96 15.18
N GLU A 391 21.10 -4.29 14.34
CA GLU A 391 21.26 -5.28 13.26
C GLU A 391 22.31 -4.84 12.22
N ALA A 392 22.40 -3.53 11.96
CA ALA A 392 23.41 -2.95 11.07
C ALA A 392 24.85 -3.09 11.61
N LEU A 393 25.03 -3.35 12.90
CA LEU A 393 26.32 -3.49 13.59
C LEU A 393 26.63 -4.94 13.97
N ALA A 394 26.23 -5.89 13.12
CA ALA A 394 26.42 -7.33 13.31
C ALA A 394 25.76 -7.88 14.59
N GLY A 395 24.61 -7.30 14.98
CA GLY A 395 23.80 -7.80 16.09
C GLY A 395 24.42 -7.58 17.47
N GLN A 396 25.36 -6.63 17.61
CA GLN A 396 25.89 -6.23 18.91
C GLN A 396 24.76 -5.84 19.86
N THR A 397 24.84 -6.34 21.10
CA THR A 397 23.85 -6.08 22.14
C THR A 397 24.35 -5.07 23.18
N PHE A 398 23.41 -4.29 23.70
CA PHE A 398 23.59 -3.24 24.68
C PHE A 398 22.51 -3.38 25.75
N ARG A 399 22.82 -2.90 26.95
CA ARG A 399 21.87 -2.86 28.06
C ARG A 399 21.47 -1.43 28.36
N VAL A 400 20.27 -1.27 28.89
CA VAL A 400 19.82 0.02 29.40
C VAL A 400 20.31 0.17 30.83
N VAL A 401 21.00 1.28 31.13
CA VAL A 401 21.44 1.60 32.49
C VAL A 401 20.47 2.53 33.21
N LYS A 402 19.69 3.30 32.46
CA LYS A 402 18.76 4.28 33.03
C LYS A 402 17.66 4.66 32.06
N GLU A 403 16.44 4.71 32.57
CA GLU A 403 15.34 5.47 31.96
C GLU A 403 15.47 6.95 32.38
N LEU A 404 15.66 7.84 31.42
CA LEU A 404 15.90 9.26 31.67
C LEU A 404 14.62 10.07 31.68
N TRP A 405 13.68 9.70 30.82
CA TRP A 405 12.41 10.38 30.66
C TRP A 405 11.41 9.46 29.98
N THR A 406 10.14 9.59 30.34
CA THR A 406 9.04 8.89 29.68
C THR A 406 7.81 9.80 29.60
N SER A 407 7.08 9.69 28.50
CA SER A 407 5.76 10.28 28.27
C SER A 407 4.77 9.16 27.93
N PRO A 408 3.64 9.07 28.65
CA PRO A 408 2.70 7.97 28.50
C PRO A 408 2.05 7.96 27.10
N PHE A 409 1.42 6.84 26.77
CA PHE A 409 0.82 6.62 25.44
C PHE A 409 -0.28 7.63 25.06
N VAL A 410 -0.90 8.30 26.04
CA VAL A 410 -1.95 9.32 25.83
C VAL A 410 -1.38 10.68 25.43
N ASP A 411 -0.06 10.84 25.47
CA ASP A 411 0.66 12.07 25.17
C ASP A 411 1.63 11.82 24.01
N LEU A 412 2.94 11.72 24.26
CA LEU A 412 3.93 11.53 23.19
C LEU A 412 4.26 10.06 22.90
N ASP A 413 3.80 9.13 23.75
CA ASP A 413 4.13 7.71 23.68
C ASP A 413 5.64 7.46 23.47
N ALA A 414 6.48 8.05 24.32
CA ALA A 414 7.92 8.09 24.10
C ALA A 414 8.71 7.86 25.40
N THR A 415 9.83 7.16 25.29
CA THR A 415 10.75 6.87 26.39
C THR A 415 12.19 7.04 25.93
N LEU A 416 12.96 7.79 26.71
CA LEU A 416 14.38 8.07 26.47
C LEU A 416 15.25 7.24 27.42
N LEU A 417 16.16 6.48 26.85
CA LEU A 417 16.97 5.49 27.55
C LEU A 417 18.47 5.79 27.39
N GLN A 418 19.23 5.55 28.46
CA GLN A 418 20.69 5.58 28.45
C GLN A 418 21.24 4.16 28.32
N LEU A 419 22.15 3.95 27.38
CA LEU A 419 22.83 2.67 27.18
C LEU A 419 24.08 2.55 28.08
N ASP A 420 24.47 1.31 28.36
CA ASP A 420 25.63 0.96 29.20
C ASP A 420 26.97 1.43 28.63
N ARG A 421 27.05 1.62 27.32
CA ARG A 421 28.23 2.10 26.61
C ARG A 421 27.86 2.78 25.30
N PRO A 422 28.76 3.62 24.74
CA PRO A 422 28.60 4.15 23.38
C PRO A 422 28.46 3.02 22.36
N VAL A 423 27.72 3.29 21.27
CA VAL A 423 27.49 2.34 20.17
C VAL A 423 28.52 2.62 19.06
N PRO A 424 29.63 1.87 18.98
CA PRO A 424 30.70 2.17 18.03
C PRO A 424 30.24 1.93 16.59
N GLY A 425 30.46 2.91 15.72
CA GLY A 425 30.13 2.82 14.29
C GLY A 425 28.66 3.03 13.94
N ALA A 426 27.81 3.39 14.91
CA ALA A 426 26.50 3.95 14.63
C ALA A 426 26.59 5.48 14.55
N ASP A 427 26.15 6.05 13.44
CA ASP A 427 25.82 7.46 13.40
C ASP A 427 24.47 7.69 14.11
N VAL A 428 24.39 8.78 14.87
CA VAL A 428 23.13 9.21 15.50
C VAL A 428 22.12 9.60 14.42
N TYR A 429 20.86 9.26 14.66
CA TYR A 429 19.76 9.61 13.78
C TYR A 429 19.50 11.12 13.87
N PRO A 430 19.51 11.86 12.74
CA PRO A 430 19.32 13.30 12.76
C PRO A 430 17.88 13.67 13.15
N ILE A 431 17.72 14.67 14.02
CA ILE A 431 16.43 15.26 14.36
C ILE A 431 16.19 16.46 13.45
N ALA A 432 15.02 16.51 12.81
CA ALA A 432 14.60 17.69 12.05
C ALA A 432 14.37 18.86 13.03
N ARG A 433 14.98 20.02 12.74
CA ARG A 433 14.83 21.23 13.58
C ARG A 433 13.47 21.89 13.43
N ASP A 434 12.87 21.70 12.27
CA ASP A 434 11.54 22.16 11.95
C ASP A 434 10.64 20.95 11.91
N LEU A 435 9.42 21.10 12.45
CA LEU A 435 8.35 20.19 12.10
C LEU A 435 8.27 20.17 10.56
N PRO A 436 8.03 18.99 9.94
CA PRO A 436 7.70 18.98 8.52
C PRO A 436 6.64 20.04 8.30
N ALA A 437 6.91 20.99 7.39
CA ALA A 437 6.00 22.09 7.12
C ALA A 437 4.58 21.51 6.88
N PRO A 438 3.51 22.20 7.25
CA PRO A 438 2.16 21.75 6.94
C PRO A 438 1.92 21.62 5.42
#